data_AF-A0A1Y3UBY0-F1
#
_entry.id   AF-A0A1Y3UBY0-F1
#
_cell.length_a   1.000
_cell.length_b   1.000
_cell.length_c   1.000
_cell.angle_alpha   90.00
_cell.angle_beta   90.00
_cell.angle_gamma   90.00
#
_symmetry.space_group_name_H-M   'P 1'
#
loop_
_entity.id
_entity.type
_entity.pdbx_description
1 polymer ?
#
loop_
_entity_poly.entity_id
_entity_poly.type
_entity_poly.pdbx_seq_one_letter_code
_entity_poly.pdbx_strand_id
1 'polypeptide(L)'
;MLIFVTALAVGGWFFLRNAALYDGDIFGLSASSKTAERLAPPDFKPSLRVTPKSQGMSPLDMLQEGFVGINWIQSTINSAIGVFGPMQFPLSPKVLLVYKAFFLLGFVSGVIYIFTVKVKKSRLVVFITGLIILVTPVLLSVYYSWGSDYQAQGRYIMAGIVLFMLIVAYGYFGIIKLISDAVCRACCFDDSSIESSRQVTVVLRCRQRLFSLLAICILVLYALLFAKSFVDIALPNCMGSPSNEVLEAVLFQ
;
A
#
# COMPACT_ATOMS: atom_id res chain seq x y z
N MET A 1 -2.24 26.84 -6.93
CA MET A 1 -1.13 27.80 -6.74
C MET A 1 -1.15 28.38 -5.33
N LEU A 2 -2.21 29.09 -4.90
CA LEU A 2 -2.30 29.65 -3.53
C LEU A 2 -2.05 28.62 -2.42
N ILE A 3 -2.77 27.48 -2.45
CA ILE A 3 -2.62 26.40 -1.45
C ILE A 3 -1.19 25.88 -1.36
N PHE A 4 -0.51 25.76 -2.50
CA PHE A 4 0.86 25.25 -2.56
C PHE A 4 1.85 26.27 -1.97
N VAL A 5 1.68 27.55 -2.31
CA VAL A 5 2.51 28.64 -1.76
C VAL A 5 2.29 28.77 -0.26
N THR A 6 1.04 28.70 0.23
CA THR A 6 0.75 28.76 1.66
C THR A 6 1.33 27.55 2.41
N ALA A 7 1.23 26.35 1.84
CA ALA A 7 1.80 25.14 2.43
C ALA A 7 3.33 25.22 2.51
N LEU A 8 3.99 25.73 1.47
CA LEU A 8 5.45 25.96 1.47
C LEU A 8 5.87 27.07 2.43
N ALA A 9 5.11 28.15 2.54
CA ALA A 9 5.42 29.24 3.47
C ALA A 9 5.33 28.77 4.93
N VAL A 10 4.24 28.08 5.28
CA VAL A 10 4.02 27.57 6.65
C VAL A 10 4.95 26.40 6.96
N GLY A 11 5.00 25.39 6.09
CA GLY A 11 5.83 24.20 6.30
C GLY A 11 7.32 24.48 6.15
N GLY A 12 7.70 25.25 5.12
CA GLY A 12 9.09 25.60 4.81
C GLY A 12 9.75 26.42 5.91
N TRP A 13 9.01 27.28 6.61
CA TRP A 13 9.54 28.04 7.74
C TRP A 13 10.16 27.14 8.83
N PHE A 14 9.54 26.00 9.15
CA PHE A 14 10.09 25.07 10.15
C PHE A 14 11.45 24.49 9.72
N PHE A 15 11.61 24.16 8.45
CA PHE A 15 12.87 23.66 7.90
C PHE A 15 13.96 24.74 7.88
N LEU A 16 13.61 25.97 7.48
CA LEU A 16 14.54 27.11 7.51
C LEU A 16 14.95 27.47 8.94
N ARG A 17 14.00 27.45 9.89
CA ARG A 17 14.26 27.65 11.31
C ARG A 17 15.20 26.59 11.87
N ASN A 18 14.97 25.32 11.55
CA ASN A 18 15.86 24.23 11.98
C ASN A 18 17.27 24.42 11.44
N ALA A 19 17.41 24.78 10.15
CA ALA A 19 18.71 25.07 9.55
C ALA A 19 19.43 26.22 10.27
N ALA A 20 18.72 27.30 10.61
CA ALA A 20 19.31 28.44 11.31
C ALA A 20 19.71 28.13 12.77
N LEU A 21 18.96 27.26 13.46
CA LEU A 21 19.21 26.92 14.87
C LEU A 21 20.19 25.77 15.09
N TYR A 22 20.33 24.86 14.12
CA TYR A 22 21.07 23.61 14.26
C TYR A 22 22.22 23.48 13.26
N ASP A 23 22.95 24.58 13.03
CA ASP A 23 24.15 24.62 12.18
C ASP A 23 23.94 24.01 10.77
N GLY A 24 22.80 24.30 10.16
CA GLY A 24 22.43 23.79 8.83
C GLY A 24 21.67 22.45 8.84
N ASP A 25 21.34 21.87 9.99
CA ASP A 25 20.49 20.66 10.07
C ASP A 25 19.01 21.00 9.82
N ILE A 26 18.64 21.03 8.55
CA ILE A 26 17.29 21.36 8.05
C ILE A 26 16.21 20.43 8.63
N PHE A 27 16.53 19.15 8.83
CA PHE A 27 15.58 18.17 9.36
C PHE A 27 15.59 18.08 10.88
N GLY A 28 16.60 18.65 11.55
CA GLY A 28 16.76 18.58 13.01
C GLY A 28 17.10 17.17 13.53
N LEU A 29 17.51 16.24 12.66
CA LEU A 29 17.75 14.84 13.03
C LEU A 29 18.99 14.68 13.91
N SER A 30 20.04 15.46 13.63
CA SER A 30 21.28 15.45 14.40
C SER A 30 21.06 16.10 15.75
N ALA A 31 20.32 17.22 15.80
CA ALA A 31 19.96 17.89 17.04
C ALA A 31 19.09 16.99 17.95
N SER A 32 18.11 16.29 17.37
CA SER A 32 17.29 15.30 18.06
C SER A 32 18.15 14.15 18.61
N SER A 33 19.09 13.63 17.81
CA SER A 33 19.94 12.50 18.21
C SER A 33 20.89 12.88 19.35
N LYS A 34 21.50 14.07 19.31
CA LYS A 34 22.35 14.60 20.39
C LYS A 34 21.57 14.78 21.69
N THR A 35 20.35 15.31 21.60
CA THR A 35 19.48 15.49 22.77
C THR A 35 19.05 14.16 23.35
N ALA A 36 18.66 13.20 22.50
CA ALA A 36 18.33 11.84 22.92
C ALA A 36 19.51 11.15 23.62
N GLU A 37 20.73 11.30 23.11
CA GLU A 37 21.93 10.73 23.75
C GLU A 37 22.22 11.33 25.13
N ARG A 38 21.92 12.62 25.33
CA ARG A 38 22.15 13.33 26.59
C ARG A 38 21.08 13.02 27.65
N LEU A 39 19.82 12.92 27.24
CA LEU A 39 18.67 12.86 28.15
C LEU A 39 18.10 11.45 28.32
N ALA A 40 18.38 10.51 27.42
CA ALA A 40 17.88 9.15 27.55
C ALA A 40 18.47 8.46 28.80
N PRO A 41 17.70 7.61 29.49
CA PRO A 41 18.24 6.73 30.51
C PRO A 41 19.39 5.89 29.94
N PRO A 42 20.35 5.45 30.78
CA PRO A 42 21.56 4.75 30.33
C PRO A 42 21.30 3.61 29.34
N ASP A 43 20.25 2.82 29.54
CA ASP A 43 19.93 1.65 28.73
C ASP A 43 19.21 1.97 27.41
N PHE A 44 18.71 3.20 27.23
CA PHE A 44 17.92 3.60 26.07
C PHE A 44 18.64 4.62 25.17
N LYS A 45 19.95 4.77 25.35
CA LYS A 45 20.76 5.68 24.54
C LYS A 45 20.79 5.25 23.08
N PRO A 46 20.63 6.19 22.12
CA PRO A 46 20.77 5.91 20.69
C PRO A 46 22.05 5.17 20.32
N SER A 47 23.17 5.48 20.98
CA SER A 47 24.47 4.82 20.76
C SER A 47 24.49 3.32 21.07
N LEU A 48 23.59 2.85 21.94
CA LEU A 48 23.50 1.45 22.37
C LEU A 48 22.52 0.63 21.52
N ARG A 49 21.86 1.25 20.53
CA ARG A 49 20.84 0.56 19.74
C ARG A 49 21.46 -0.55 18.89
N VAL A 50 20.92 -1.74 19.08
CA VAL A 50 21.21 -2.89 18.24
C VAL A 50 20.36 -2.77 16.97
N THR A 51 21.01 -2.43 15.87
CA THR A 51 20.38 -2.21 14.56
C THR A 51 21.09 -3.06 13.51
N PRO A 52 20.44 -3.38 12.38
CA PRO A 52 21.11 -4.02 11.26
C PRO A 52 22.41 -3.29 10.86
N LYS A 53 22.36 -1.96 10.83
CA LYS A 53 23.53 -1.12 10.54
C LYS A 53 24.65 -1.27 11.57
N SER A 54 24.35 -1.28 12.87
CA SER A 54 25.39 -1.42 13.90
C SER A 54 25.99 -2.84 13.96
N GLN A 55 25.29 -3.83 13.41
CA GLN A 55 25.80 -5.19 13.21
C GLN A 55 26.55 -5.39 11.87
N GLY A 56 26.70 -4.34 11.06
CA GLY A 56 27.40 -4.42 9.76
C GLY A 56 26.60 -5.08 8.63
N MET A 57 25.31 -5.34 8.84
CA MET A 57 24.42 -5.92 7.84
C MET A 57 24.07 -4.87 6.76
N SER A 58 24.08 -5.26 5.49
CA SER A 58 23.65 -4.34 4.42
C SER A 58 22.11 -4.19 4.41
N PRO A 59 21.57 -3.09 3.83
CA PRO A 59 20.11 -2.93 3.70
C PRO A 59 19.45 -4.06 2.89
N LEU A 60 20.17 -4.65 1.93
CA LEU A 60 19.64 -5.73 1.10
C LEU A 60 19.58 -7.04 1.90
N ASP A 61 20.62 -7.35 2.65
CA ASP A 61 20.67 -8.54 3.51
C ASP A 61 19.56 -8.46 4.58
N MET A 62 19.35 -7.28 5.17
CA MET A 62 18.24 -7.02 6.10
C MET A 62 16.86 -7.33 5.49
N LEU A 63 16.66 -7.04 4.19
CA LEU A 63 15.39 -7.29 3.51
C LEU A 63 15.20 -8.78 3.16
N GLN A 64 16.29 -9.49 2.85
CA GLN A 64 16.26 -10.90 2.45
C GLN A 64 16.22 -11.83 3.66
N GLU A 65 17.13 -11.63 4.61
CA GLU A 65 17.32 -12.49 5.78
C GLU A 65 16.43 -12.06 6.95
N GLY A 66 16.01 -10.80 6.98
CA GLY A 66 15.32 -10.21 8.12
C GLY A 66 16.29 -9.81 9.24
N PHE A 67 15.73 -9.41 10.37
CA PHE A 67 16.50 -9.04 11.56
C PHE A 67 15.76 -9.51 12.81
N VAL A 68 16.48 -10.13 13.75
CA VAL A 68 15.91 -10.67 15.00
C VAL A 68 14.72 -11.61 14.72
N GLY A 69 14.87 -12.49 13.71
CA GLY A 69 13.85 -13.47 13.31
C GLY A 69 12.62 -12.90 12.61
N ILE A 70 12.56 -11.58 12.36
CA ILE A 70 11.44 -10.93 11.68
C ILE A 70 11.87 -10.60 10.24
N ASN A 71 11.12 -11.08 9.25
CA ASN A 71 11.32 -10.67 7.86
C ASN A 71 10.65 -9.32 7.60
N TRP A 72 11.42 -8.33 7.14
CA TRP A 72 10.93 -6.97 6.98
C TRP A 72 9.80 -6.87 5.96
N ILE A 73 9.96 -7.51 4.80
CA ILE A 73 9.02 -7.44 3.68
C ILE A 73 7.69 -8.10 4.07
N GLN A 74 7.76 -9.33 4.59
CA GLN A 74 6.59 -10.10 4.98
C GLN A 74 5.82 -9.40 6.11
N SER A 75 6.51 -8.99 7.17
CA SER A 75 5.86 -8.30 8.30
C SER A 75 5.22 -6.98 7.86
N THR A 76 5.92 -6.18 7.04
CA THR A 76 5.41 -4.88 6.57
C THR A 76 4.17 -5.05 5.67
N ILE A 77 4.18 -6.01 4.73
CA ILE A 77 3.03 -6.27 3.85
C ILE A 77 1.86 -6.85 4.64
N ASN A 78 2.11 -7.82 5.53
CA ASN A 78 1.07 -8.45 6.34
C ASN A 78 0.35 -7.41 7.20
N SER A 79 1.11 -6.55 7.86
CA SER A 79 0.56 -5.51 8.74
C SER A 79 -0.03 -4.32 8.00
N ALA A 80 0.41 -4.03 6.77
CA ALA A 80 -0.24 -3.03 5.94
C ALA A 80 -1.67 -3.46 5.53
N ILE A 81 -1.89 -4.78 5.38
CA ILE A 81 -3.18 -5.32 4.94
C ILE A 81 -4.07 -5.67 6.13
N GLY A 82 -3.54 -6.29 7.19
CA GLY A 82 -4.39 -7.01 8.11
C GLY A 82 -3.76 -7.49 9.41
N VAL A 83 -2.84 -6.72 10.00
CA VAL A 83 -2.47 -6.92 11.41
C VAL A 83 -2.92 -5.69 12.18
N PHE A 84 -3.91 -5.88 13.04
CA PHE A 84 -4.58 -4.81 13.77
C PHE A 84 -4.02 -4.63 15.19
N GLY A 85 -4.35 -3.50 15.80
CA GLY A 85 -3.78 -3.10 17.08
C GLY A 85 -2.27 -2.83 16.99
N PRO A 86 -1.53 -2.98 18.09
CA PRO A 86 -0.07 -2.84 18.09
C PRO A 86 0.60 -4.14 17.61
N MET A 87 0.28 -4.58 16.38
CA MET A 87 0.76 -5.84 15.79
C MET A 87 0.30 -7.12 16.50
N GLN A 88 -0.88 -7.10 17.12
CA GLN A 88 -1.36 -8.20 17.97
C GLN A 88 -2.43 -9.08 17.32
N PHE A 89 -3.25 -8.52 16.43
CA PHE A 89 -4.42 -9.20 15.90
C PHE A 89 -4.29 -9.40 14.38
N PRO A 90 -3.58 -10.46 13.93
CA PRO A 90 -3.44 -10.76 12.52
C PRO A 90 -4.72 -11.38 11.94
N LEU A 91 -5.02 -11.08 10.67
CA LEU A 91 -6.04 -11.81 9.91
C LEU A 91 -5.65 -13.28 9.74
N SER A 92 -6.68 -14.13 9.59
CA SER A 92 -6.49 -15.51 9.15
C SER A 92 -5.59 -15.55 7.91
N PRO A 93 -4.56 -16.43 7.85
CA PRO A 93 -3.62 -16.50 6.73
C PRO A 93 -4.31 -16.67 5.36
N LYS A 94 -5.44 -17.37 5.33
CA LYS A 94 -6.24 -17.57 4.10
C LYS A 94 -6.86 -16.25 3.62
N VAL A 95 -7.46 -15.47 4.53
CA VAL A 95 -8.07 -14.17 4.20
C VAL A 95 -6.99 -13.18 3.75
N LEU A 96 -5.86 -13.17 4.46
CA LEU A 96 -4.71 -12.34 4.12
C LEU A 96 -4.16 -12.69 2.72
N LEU A 97 -4.07 -13.98 2.37
CA LEU A 97 -3.66 -14.43 1.05
C LEU A 97 -4.62 -13.93 -0.05
N VAL A 98 -5.93 -13.98 0.18
CA VAL A 98 -6.93 -13.48 -0.77
C VAL A 98 -6.77 -11.97 -0.99
N TYR A 99 -6.56 -11.18 0.07
CA TYR A 99 -6.27 -9.76 -0.08
C TYR A 99 -4.98 -9.49 -0.85
N LYS A 100 -3.89 -10.22 -0.55
CA LYS A 100 -2.63 -10.10 -1.29
C LYS A 100 -2.82 -10.39 -2.77
N ALA A 101 -3.54 -11.45 -3.11
CA ALA A 101 -3.83 -11.81 -4.50
C ALA A 101 -4.70 -10.75 -5.20
N PHE A 102 -5.72 -10.24 -4.52
CA PHE A 102 -6.58 -9.16 -5.02
C PHE A 102 -5.76 -7.90 -5.34
N PHE A 103 -5.00 -7.43 -4.36
CA PHE A 103 -4.19 -6.22 -4.52
C PHE A 103 -3.08 -6.39 -5.56
N LEU A 104 -2.42 -7.55 -5.61
CA LEU A 104 -1.38 -7.83 -6.61
C LEU A 104 -1.96 -7.84 -8.02
N LEU A 105 -3.09 -8.53 -8.24
CA LEU A 105 -3.75 -8.60 -9.54
C LEU A 105 -4.18 -7.21 -10.02
N GLY A 106 -4.84 -6.44 -9.16
CA GLY A 106 -5.26 -5.08 -9.48
C GLY A 106 -4.07 -4.14 -9.73
N PHE A 107 -3.00 -4.24 -8.94
CA PHE A 107 -1.82 -3.39 -9.12
C PHE A 107 -1.08 -3.70 -10.43
N VAL A 108 -0.77 -4.98 -10.69
CA VAL A 108 -0.07 -5.41 -11.90
C VAL A 108 -0.88 -5.06 -13.15
N SER A 109 -2.18 -5.36 -13.15
CA SER A 109 -3.06 -4.99 -14.27
C SER A 109 -3.19 -3.47 -14.45
N GLY A 110 -3.18 -2.69 -13.37
CA GLY A 110 -3.23 -1.24 -13.41
C GLY A 110 -1.99 -0.62 -14.03
N VAL A 111 -0.81 -1.12 -13.65
CA VAL A 111 0.47 -0.73 -14.25
C VAL A 111 0.47 -1.05 -15.75
N ILE A 112 0.12 -2.28 -16.14
CA ILE A 112 0.03 -2.69 -17.55
C ILE A 112 -0.99 -1.82 -18.31
N TYR A 113 -2.16 -1.57 -17.73
CA TYR A 113 -3.22 -0.77 -18.35
C TYR A 113 -2.75 0.66 -18.63
N ILE A 114 -2.04 1.27 -17.68
CA ILE A 114 -1.50 2.62 -17.84
C ILE A 114 -0.42 2.69 -18.94
N PHE A 115 0.43 1.66 -19.07
CA PHE A 115 1.45 1.62 -20.12
C PHE A 115 0.91 1.25 -21.52
N THR A 116 -0.20 0.51 -21.59
CA THR A 116 -0.81 0.07 -22.86
C THR A 116 -1.76 1.10 -23.46
N VAL A 117 -2.42 1.90 -22.64
CA VAL A 117 -3.25 3.01 -23.14
C VAL A 117 -2.34 4.14 -23.62
N LYS A 118 -2.65 4.75 -24.78
CA LYS A 118 -1.95 5.98 -25.23
C LYS A 118 -2.25 7.13 -24.27
N VAL A 119 -1.47 7.24 -23.20
CA VAL A 119 -1.62 8.29 -22.20
C VAL A 119 -1.01 9.59 -22.72
N LYS A 120 -1.75 10.70 -22.60
CA LYS A 120 -1.22 12.04 -22.92
C LYS A 120 0.03 12.31 -22.05
N LYS A 121 1.06 12.95 -22.62
CA LYS A 121 2.31 13.29 -21.92
C LYS A 121 2.09 13.98 -20.57
N SER A 122 1.08 14.85 -20.45
CA SER A 122 0.72 15.52 -19.19
C SER A 122 0.24 14.57 -18.08
N ARG A 123 -0.47 13.50 -18.44
CA ARG A 123 -0.92 12.47 -17.48
C ARG A 123 0.19 11.51 -17.09
N LEU A 124 1.16 11.29 -17.98
CA LEU A 124 2.35 10.49 -17.68
C LEU A 124 3.20 11.16 -16.59
N VAL A 125 3.35 12.49 -16.62
CA VAL A 125 4.06 13.24 -15.56
C VAL A 125 3.40 13.00 -14.20
N VAL A 126 2.07 13.15 -14.11
CA VAL A 126 1.33 12.90 -12.87
C VAL A 126 1.52 11.47 -12.36
N PHE A 127 1.54 10.49 -13.28
CA PHE A 127 1.76 9.08 -12.93
C PHE A 127 3.17 8.83 -12.38
N ILE A 128 4.21 9.34 -13.06
CA ILE A 128 5.60 9.21 -12.60
C ILE A 128 5.79 9.89 -11.24
N THR A 129 5.26 11.11 -11.07
CA THR A 129 5.29 11.81 -9.78
C THR A 129 4.55 11.02 -8.70
N GLY A 130 3.41 10.41 -9.02
CA GLY A 130 2.69 9.52 -8.10
C GLY A 130 3.51 8.28 -7.70
N LEU A 131 4.20 7.65 -8.64
CA LEU A 131 5.08 6.51 -8.33
C LEU A 131 6.23 6.92 -7.40
N ILE A 132 6.81 8.11 -7.60
CA ILE A 132 7.83 8.64 -6.68
C ILE A 132 7.24 8.76 -5.27
N ILE A 133 6.05 9.37 -5.13
CA ILE A 133 5.37 9.50 -3.84
C ILE A 133 5.05 8.14 -3.20
N LEU A 134 4.74 7.11 -3.99
CA LEU A 134 4.49 5.75 -3.51
C LEU A 134 5.78 5.08 -2.98
N VAL A 135 6.90 5.29 -3.67
CA VAL A 135 8.19 4.64 -3.38
C VAL A 135 8.92 5.33 -2.22
N THR A 136 8.85 6.66 -2.12
CA THR A 136 9.53 7.43 -1.07
C THR A 136 9.28 6.92 0.37
N PRO A 137 8.04 6.69 0.85
CA PRO A 137 7.81 6.20 2.21
C PRO A 137 8.33 4.77 2.41
N VAL A 138 8.34 3.94 1.37
CA VAL A 138 8.94 2.59 1.43
C VAL A 138 10.44 2.70 1.64
N LEU A 139 11.15 3.49 0.83
CA LEU A 139 12.59 3.68 0.95
C LEU A 139 12.97 4.29 2.31
N LEU A 140 12.19 5.27 2.77
CA LEU A 140 12.41 5.90 4.05
C LEU A 140 12.20 4.91 5.21
N SER A 141 11.15 4.09 5.14
CA SER A 141 10.88 3.04 6.13
C SER A 141 11.99 1.99 6.19
N VAL A 142 12.51 1.56 5.04
CA VAL A 142 13.67 0.65 4.95
C VAL A 142 14.90 1.29 5.59
N TYR A 143 15.20 2.54 5.26
CA TYR A 143 16.36 3.25 5.78
C TYR A 143 16.31 3.41 7.31
N TYR A 144 15.16 3.79 7.87
CA TYR A 144 15.00 3.90 9.32
C TYR A 144 15.02 2.54 10.03
N SER A 145 14.44 1.51 9.41
CA SER A 145 14.50 0.13 9.92
C SER A 145 15.92 -0.40 9.97
N TRP A 146 16.73 -0.04 8.97
CA TRP A 146 18.13 -0.44 8.89
C TRP A 146 19.03 0.31 9.88
N GLY A 147 18.83 1.63 10.02
CA GLY A 147 19.81 2.51 10.68
C GLY A 147 19.44 3.06 12.05
N SER A 148 18.18 3.00 12.48
CA SER A 148 17.72 3.64 13.71
C SER A 148 16.98 2.71 14.64
N ASP A 149 15.91 2.07 14.17
CA ASP A 149 15.10 1.14 14.96
C ASP A 149 14.37 0.19 14.01
N TYR A 150 14.51 -1.11 14.24
CA TYR A 150 14.00 -2.12 13.32
C TYR A 150 12.48 -2.26 13.47
N GLN A 151 11.73 -1.57 12.60
CA GLN A 151 10.28 -1.48 12.68
C GLN A 151 9.60 -1.90 11.38
N ALA A 152 9.53 -3.21 11.15
CA ALA A 152 8.88 -3.83 9.99
C ALA A 152 7.33 -3.76 10.04
N GLN A 153 6.77 -2.54 10.00
CA GLN A 153 5.33 -2.30 10.15
C GLN A 153 4.75 -1.54 8.95
N GLY A 154 3.57 -1.98 8.50
CA GLY A 154 2.87 -1.44 7.34
C GLY A 154 2.43 0.01 7.49
N ARG A 155 2.24 0.50 8.73
CA ARG A 155 1.83 1.90 8.99
C ARG A 155 2.76 2.93 8.35
N TYR A 156 4.04 2.60 8.21
CA TYR A 156 5.04 3.51 7.64
C TYR A 156 4.96 3.63 6.12
N ILE A 157 4.35 2.65 5.44
CA ILE A 157 4.17 2.68 3.99
C ILE A 157 2.77 3.13 3.56
N MET A 158 1.84 3.30 4.51
CA MET A 158 0.45 3.71 4.22
C MET A 158 0.33 5.11 3.64
N ALA A 159 1.33 5.97 3.74
CA ALA A 159 1.31 7.29 3.10
C ALA A 159 1.07 7.20 1.57
N GLY A 160 1.50 6.11 0.94
CA GLY A 160 1.28 5.85 -0.48
C GLY A 160 -0.05 5.14 -0.81
N ILE A 161 -0.88 4.79 0.18
CA ILE A 161 -2.03 3.89 0.00
C ILE A 161 -3.06 4.44 -0.98
N VAL A 162 -3.29 5.76 -1.00
CA VAL A 162 -4.28 6.38 -1.90
C VAL A 162 -3.87 6.16 -3.35
N LEU A 163 -2.59 6.39 -3.67
CA LEU A 163 -2.06 6.20 -5.03
C LEU A 163 -2.05 4.72 -5.40
N PHE A 164 -1.67 3.85 -4.46
CA PHE A 164 -1.75 2.41 -4.63
C PHE A 164 -3.18 1.95 -4.98
N MET A 165 -4.17 2.37 -4.20
CA MET A 165 -5.58 2.01 -4.42
C MET A 165 -6.13 2.55 -5.74
N LEU A 166 -5.68 3.74 -6.18
CA LEU A 166 -6.04 4.27 -7.49
C LEU A 166 -5.50 3.37 -8.62
N ILE A 167 -4.23 2.95 -8.56
CA ILE A 167 -3.64 2.04 -9.55
C ILE A 167 -4.41 0.71 -9.57
N VAL A 168 -4.70 0.15 -8.39
CA VAL A 168 -5.50 -1.09 -8.25
C VAL A 168 -6.88 -0.94 -8.89
N ALA A 169 -7.58 0.16 -8.63
CA ALA A 169 -8.90 0.44 -9.21
C ALA A 169 -8.86 0.56 -10.74
N TYR A 170 -7.85 1.25 -11.29
CA TYR A 170 -7.64 1.32 -12.74
C TYR A 170 -7.30 -0.04 -13.35
N GLY A 171 -6.58 -0.91 -12.63
CA GLY A 171 -6.31 -2.27 -13.06
C GLY A 171 -7.56 -3.12 -13.20
N TYR A 172 -8.41 -3.10 -12.17
CA TYR A 172 -9.71 -3.78 -12.25
C TYR A 172 -10.62 -3.19 -13.33
N PHE A 173 -10.64 -1.86 -13.51
CA PHE A 173 -11.33 -1.23 -14.62
C PHE A 173 -10.84 -1.76 -15.98
N GLY A 174 -9.52 -1.88 -16.16
CA GLY A 174 -8.89 -2.43 -17.35
C GLY A 174 -9.28 -3.89 -17.61
N ILE A 175 -9.23 -4.73 -16.56
CA ILE A 175 -9.65 -6.14 -16.63
C ILE A 175 -11.13 -6.26 -17.02
N ILE A 176 -12.02 -5.55 -16.34
CA ILE A 176 -13.46 -5.58 -16.62
C ILE A 176 -13.73 -5.16 -18.07
N LYS A 177 -13.08 -4.09 -18.53
CA LYS A 177 -13.21 -3.60 -19.91
C LYS A 177 -12.74 -4.65 -20.91
N LEU A 178 -11.58 -5.27 -20.68
CA LEU A 178 -11.04 -6.32 -21.55
C LEU A 178 -11.99 -7.51 -21.65
N ILE A 179 -12.48 -8.01 -20.51
CA ILE A 179 -13.44 -9.13 -20.46
C ILE A 179 -14.74 -8.76 -21.16
N SER A 180 -15.29 -7.57 -20.86
CA SER A 180 -16.54 -7.13 -21.48
C SER A 180 -16.41 -7.00 -23.00
N ASP A 181 -15.29 -6.48 -23.47
CA ASP A 181 -15.00 -6.33 -24.90
C ASP A 181 -14.80 -7.70 -25.58
N ALA A 182 -14.16 -8.65 -24.92
CA ALA A 182 -13.96 -10.01 -25.43
C ALA A 182 -15.27 -10.79 -25.53
N VAL A 183 -16.10 -10.77 -24.47
CA VAL A 183 -17.39 -11.45 -24.44
C VAL A 183 -18.35 -10.85 -25.46
N CYS A 184 -18.46 -9.52 -25.54
CA CYS A 184 -19.32 -8.89 -26.54
C CYS A 184 -18.87 -9.20 -27.97
N ARG A 185 -17.56 -9.26 -28.26
CA ARG A 185 -17.08 -9.67 -29.60
C ARG A 185 -17.44 -11.12 -29.92
N ALA A 186 -17.33 -12.03 -28.96
CA ALA A 186 -17.67 -13.44 -29.16
C ALA A 186 -19.18 -13.64 -29.38
N CYS A 187 -20.04 -12.95 -28.61
CA CYS A 187 -21.50 -13.09 -28.72
C CYS A 187 -22.12 -12.37 -29.93
N CYS A 188 -21.45 -11.36 -30.50
CA CYS A 188 -22.01 -10.53 -31.58
C CYS A 188 -21.47 -10.87 -32.97
N PHE A 189 -20.62 -11.89 -33.12
CA PHE A 189 -20.08 -12.31 -34.43
C PHE A 189 -21.01 -13.25 -35.21
N ASP A 190 -22.15 -13.65 -34.63
CA ASP A 190 -23.01 -14.70 -35.18
C ASP A 190 -24.17 -14.20 -36.06
N ASP A 191 -24.36 -12.87 -36.20
CA ASP A 191 -25.58 -12.33 -36.81
C ASP A 191 -25.30 -11.34 -37.95
N SER A 192 -25.09 -11.88 -39.15
CA SER A 192 -24.77 -11.17 -40.40
C SER A 192 -25.96 -10.47 -41.07
N SER A 193 -27.12 -10.38 -40.40
CA SER A 193 -28.39 -10.10 -41.10
C SER A 193 -29.18 -8.85 -40.69
N ILE A 194 -28.71 -7.98 -39.78
CA ILE A 194 -29.57 -6.90 -39.26
C ILE A 194 -28.88 -5.52 -39.17
N GLU A 195 -29.63 -4.52 -39.60
CA GLU A 195 -29.41 -3.06 -39.66
C GLU A 195 -28.43 -2.44 -38.64
N SER A 196 -27.39 -1.82 -39.21
CA SER A 196 -26.17 -1.27 -38.58
C SER A 196 -26.37 -0.45 -37.29
N SER A 197 -27.35 0.45 -37.22
CA SER A 197 -27.48 1.36 -36.07
C SER A 197 -28.13 0.70 -34.82
N ARG A 198 -29.02 -0.29 -35.03
CA ARG A 198 -29.74 -0.96 -33.94
C ARG A 198 -28.85 -2.00 -33.26
N GLN A 199 -28.03 -2.71 -34.04
CA GLN A 199 -27.03 -3.64 -33.48
C GLN A 199 -25.99 -2.92 -32.62
N VAL A 200 -25.42 -1.80 -33.07
CA VAL A 200 -24.42 -1.04 -32.27
C VAL A 200 -24.97 -0.66 -30.89
N THR A 201 -26.22 -0.22 -30.81
CA THR A 201 -26.86 0.14 -29.53
C THR A 201 -27.05 -1.07 -28.61
N VAL A 202 -27.41 -2.23 -29.17
CA VAL A 202 -27.55 -3.48 -28.41
C VAL A 202 -26.20 -3.97 -27.88
N VAL A 203 -25.15 -3.93 -28.70
CA VAL A 203 -23.78 -4.31 -28.29
C VAL A 203 -23.26 -3.39 -27.19
N LEU A 204 -23.42 -2.06 -27.34
CA LEU A 204 -23.01 -1.10 -26.31
C LEU A 204 -23.76 -1.30 -24.99
N ARG A 205 -25.06 -1.61 -25.05
CA ARG A 205 -25.88 -1.88 -23.87
C ARG A 205 -25.47 -3.20 -23.19
N CYS A 206 -25.20 -4.25 -23.96
CA CYS A 206 -24.71 -5.53 -23.46
C CYS A 206 -23.36 -5.36 -22.76
N ARG A 207 -22.42 -4.65 -23.40
CA ARG A 207 -21.11 -4.29 -22.84
C ARG A 207 -21.25 -3.52 -21.54
N GLN A 208 -22.10 -2.48 -21.50
CA GLN A 208 -22.31 -1.67 -20.30
C GLN A 208 -22.92 -2.49 -19.15
N ARG A 209 -23.85 -3.40 -19.45
CA ARG A 209 -24.44 -4.29 -18.44
C ARG A 209 -23.41 -5.26 -17.88
N LEU A 210 -22.64 -5.94 -18.73
CA LEU A 210 -21.59 -6.86 -18.32
C LEU A 210 -20.52 -6.16 -17.49
N PHE A 211 -20.11 -4.96 -17.92
CA PHE A 211 -19.21 -4.10 -17.17
C PHE A 211 -19.74 -3.81 -15.77
N SER A 212 -21.01 -3.40 -15.67
CA SER A 212 -21.65 -3.05 -14.40
C SER A 212 -21.76 -4.27 -13.48
N LEU A 213 -22.12 -5.45 -14.02
CA LEU A 213 -22.21 -6.69 -13.25
C LEU A 213 -20.84 -7.11 -12.68
N LEU A 214 -19.79 -7.10 -13.50
CA LEU A 214 -18.43 -7.44 -13.04
C LEU A 214 -17.94 -6.45 -11.98
N ALA A 215 -18.22 -5.16 -12.14
CA ALA A 215 -17.89 -4.14 -11.14
C ALA A 215 -18.61 -4.41 -9.80
N ILE A 216 -19.91 -4.74 -9.85
CA ILE A 216 -20.69 -5.10 -8.67
C ILE A 216 -20.13 -6.37 -8.01
N CYS A 217 -19.78 -7.40 -8.78
CA CYS A 217 -19.19 -8.63 -8.23
C CYS A 217 -17.89 -8.36 -7.46
N ILE A 218 -17.02 -7.49 -7.98
CA ILE A 218 -15.78 -7.10 -7.30
C ILE A 218 -16.07 -6.35 -6.00
N LEU A 219 -17.02 -5.42 -6.02
CA LEU A 219 -17.43 -4.66 -4.82
C LEU A 219 -18.05 -5.59 -3.76
N VAL A 220 -18.89 -6.53 -4.17
CA VAL A 220 -19.48 -7.53 -3.27
C VAL A 220 -18.39 -8.43 -2.69
N LEU A 221 -17.45 -8.92 -3.50
CA LEU A 221 -16.33 -9.71 -3.00
C LEU A 221 -15.51 -8.93 -1.96
N TYR A 222 -15.18 -7.67 -2.23
CA TYR A 222 -14.45 -6.82 -1.28
C TYR A 222 -15.25 -6.58 0.00
N ALA A 223 -16.56 -6.32 -0.11
CA ALA A 223 -17.43 -6.14 1.05
C ALA A 223 -17.54 -7.43 1.89
N LEU A 224 -17.62 -8.60 1.26
CA LEU A 224 -17.63 -9.88 1.96
C LEU A 224 -16.29 -10.17 2.65
N LEU A 225 -15.16 -9.86 2.00
CA LEU A 225 -13.84 -9.97 2.62
C LEU A 225 -13.71 -9.05 3.83
N PHE A 226 -14.21 -7.81 3.71
CA PHE A 226 -14.23 -6.86 4.82
C PHE A 226 -15.12 -7.34 5.96
N ALA A 227 -16.34 -7.78 5.67
CA ALA A 227 -17.27 -8.32 6.67
C ALA A 227 -16.67 -9.54 7.38
N LYS A 228 -16.04 -10.46 6.63
CA LYS A 228 -15.33 -11.61 7.21
C LYS A 228 -14.20 -11.16 8.12
N SER A 229 -13.38 -10.21 7.68
CA SER A 229 -12.28 -9.65 8.47
C SER A 229 -12.77 -9.01 9.77
N PHE A 230 -13.89 -8.30 9.70
CA PHE A 230 -14.53 -7.66 10.84
C PHE A 230 -15.09 -8.68 11.83
N VAL A 231 -15.80 -9.71 11.34
CA VAL A 231 -16.36 -10.78 12.19
C VAL A 231 -15.25 -11.60 12.84
N ASP A 232 -14.18 -11.90 12.11
CA ASP A 232 -13.08 -12.74 12.62
C ASP A 232 -12.23 -12.00 13.68
N ILE A 233 -12.16 -10.66 13.65
CA ILE A 233 -11.27 -9.88 14.53
C ILE A 233 -12.02 -8.95 15.49
N ALA A 234 -12.93 -8.11 15.00
CA ALA A 234 -13.57 -7.10 15.85
C ALA A 234 -14.56 -7.76 16.81
N LEU A 235 -15.35 -8.74 16.35
CA LEU A 235 -16.39 -9.36 17.16
C LEU A 235 -15.82 -10.10 18.40
N PRO A 236 -14.81 -10.98 18.28
CA PRO A 236 -14.30 -11.75 19.42
C PRO A 236 -13.59 -10.85 20.45
N ASN A 237 -12.84 -9.85 19.96
CA ASN A 237 -12.08 -8.93 20.82
C ASN A 237 -12.98 -7.89 21.51
N CYS A 238 -14.12 -7.50 20.92
CA CYS A 238 -15.10 -6.62 21.57
C CYS A 238 -16.05 -7.38 22.51
N MET A 239 -16.28 -8.67 22.27
CA MET A 239 -17.17 -9.51 23.08
C MET A 239 -16.47 -10.32 24.18
N GLY A 240 -15.16 -10.11 24.38
CA GLY A 240 -14.40 -10.71 25.49
C GLY A 240 -14.16 -12.21 25.39
N SER A 241 -14.15 -12.78 24.18
CA SER A 241 -13.78 -14.19 23.99
C SER A 241 -12.25 -14.32 23.93
N PRO A 242 -11.61 -15.12 24.81
CA PRO A 242 -10.17 -15.25 24.84
C PRO A 242 -9.73 -16.27 23.79
N SER A 243 -9.33 -15.82 22.59
CA SER A 243 -8.66 -16.72 21.64
C SER A 243 -7.14 -16.61 21.79
N ASN A 244 -6.60 -17.32 22.77
CA ASN A 244 -5.16 -17.43 23.06
C ASN A 244 -4.36 -18.31 22.07
N GLU A 245 -4.90 -18.67 20.89
CA GLU A 245 -4.24 -19.65 20.00
C GLU A 245 -3.66 -19.08 18.70
N VAL A 246 -3.79 -17.77 18.41
CA VAL A 246 -3.35 -17.22 17.11
C VAL A 246 -1.99 -16.50 17.18
N LEU A 247 -1.47 -16.23 18.39
CA LEU A 247 -0.23 -15.44 18.53
C LEU A 247 1.03 -16.18 18.08
N GLU A 248 1.06 -17.52 18.14
CA GLU A 248 2.27 -18.29 17.77
C GLU A 248 2.42 -18.57 16.27
N ALA A 249 1.35 -18.46 15.48
CA ALA A 249 1.37 -18.88 14.08
C ALA A 249 1.81 -17.79 13.08
N VAL A 250 1.80 -16.50 13.47
CA VAL A 250 2.04 -15.37 12.54
C VAL A 250 3.40 -14.70 12.76
N LEU A 251 4.07 -14.98 13.87
CA LEU A 251 5.40 -14.44 14.16
C LEU A 251 6.55 -15.40 13.82
N PHE A 252 6.27 -16.68 13.50
CA PHE A 252 7.30 -17.71 13.27
C PHE A 252 7.18 -18.48 11.93
N GLN A 253 6.44 -17.94 10.94
CA GLN A 253 6.44 -18.40 9.55
C GLN A 253 6.38 -17.21 8.58
#